data_AF-A0A7W7QIJ5-F1
#
_entry.id   AF-A0A7W7QIJ5-F1
#
_cell.length_a   1.000
_cell.length_b   1.000
_cell.length_c   1.000
_cell.angle_alpha   90.00
_cell.angle_beta   90.00
_cell.angle_gamma   90.00
#
_symmetry.space_group_name_H-M   'P 1'
#
loop_
_entity.id
_entity.type
_entity.pdbx_description
1 polymer ?
#
loop_
_entity_poly.entity_id
_entity_poly.type
_entity_poly.pdbx_seq_one_letter_code
_entity_poly.pdbx_strand_id
1 'polypeptide(L)'
;MTDHDPEREQRLIELLGTIHRGWRYEPREVPGLPRWWAYRYQPVTPAQHAAGARDIVARTSVHRLAQALGRQDEITHIICH
;
A
#
# COMPACT_ATOMS: atom_id res chain seq x y z
N MET A 1 13.40 9.72 18.61
CA MET A 1 13.50 8.27 18.84
C MET A 1 12.49 7.60 17.95
N THR A 2 12.94 6.98 16.87
CA THR A 2 12.05 6.27 15.95
C THR A 2 11.89 4.87 16.50
N ASP A 3 10.77 4.63 17.16
CA ASP A 3 10.36 3.34 17.70
C ASP A 3 10.00 2.43 16.50
N HIS A 4 11.03 1.95 15.80
CA HIS A 4 10.92 0.93 14.77
C HIS A 4 10.89 -0.41 15.47
N ASP A 5 9.79 -0.74 16.13
CA ASP A 5 9.52 -2.10 16.57
C ASP A 5 9.20 -2.93 15.31
N PRO A 6 10.11 -3.82 14.88
CA PRO A 6 9.92 -4.62 13.68
C PRO A 6 8.77 -5.61 13.80
N GLU A 7 8.47 -6.09 15.01
CA GLU A 7 7.33 -6.99 15.26
C GLU A 7 6.01 -6.24 15.10
N ARG A 8 5.96 -4.99 15.59
CA ARG A 8 4.79 -4.12 15.39
C ARG A 8 4.56 -3.79 13.92
N GLU A 9 5.62 -3.45 13.18
CA GLU A 9 5.51 -3.18 11.74
C GLU A 9 5.04 -4.43 10.96
N GLN A 10 5.55 -5.61 11.31
CA GLN A 10 5.13 -6.88 10.73
C GLN A 10 3.64 -7.16 10.98
N ARG A 11 3.16 -7.03 12.22
CA ARG A 11 1.74 -7.18 12.56
C ARG A 11 0.85 -6.20 11.80
N LEU A 12 1.30 -4.96 11.63
CA LEU A 12 0.56 -3.96 10.87
C LEU A 12 0.46 -4.33 9.38
N ILE A 13 1.50 -4.89 8.78
CA ILE A 13 1.47 -5.38 7.40
C ILE A 13 0.52 -6.58 7.25
N GLU A 14 0.51 -7.50 8.20
CA GLU A 14 -0.44 -8.63 8.20
C GLU A 14 -1.90 -8.16 8.28
N LEU A 15 -2.17 -7.15 9.12
CA LEU A 15 -3.49 -6.52 9.20
C LEU A 15 -3.86 -5.83 7.88
N LEU A 16 -2.93 -5.11 7.25
CA LEU A 16 -3.16 -4.50 5.95
C LEU A 16 -3.50 -5.54 4.87
N GLY A 17 -2.81 -6.69 4.86
CA GLY A 17 -3.14 -7.79 3.95
C GLY A 17 -4.54 -8.37 4.14
N THR A 18 -5.08 -8.29 5.36
CA THR A 18 -6.45 -8.72 5.67
C THR A 18 -7.49 -7.72 5.16
N ILE A 19 -7.21 -6.41 5.30
CA ILE A 19 -8.11 -5.31 4.91
C ILE A 19 -8.09 -5.11 3.40
N HIS A 20 -6.90 -5.01 2.81
CA HIS A 20 -6.67 -4.65 1.42
C HIS A 20 -6.26 -5.89 0.60
N ARG A 21 -7.17 -6.87 0.50
CA ARG A 21 -6.90 -8.19 -0.11
C ARG A 21 -6.43 -8.16 -1.57
N GLY A 22 -6.61 -7.02 -2.26
CA GLY A 22 -6.13 -6.80 -3.62
C GLY A 22 -4.63 -6.50 -3.75
N TRP A 23 -3.89 -6.50 -2.64
CA TRP A 23 -2.50 -6.04 -2.58
C TRP A 23 -1.55 -7.09 -1.99
N ARG A 24 -0.34 -7.13 -2.55
CA ARG A 24 0.82 -7.86 -2.06
C ARG A 24 1.83 -6.89 -1.46
N TYR A 25 2.41 -7.25 -0.32
CA TYR A 25 3.33 -6.39 0.43
C TYR A 25 4.75 -6.95 0.39
N GLU A 26 5.74 -6.08 0.24
CA GLU A 26 7.16 -6.45 0.23
C GLU A 26 7.99 -5.38 0.97
N PRO A 27 8.66 -5.73 2.08
CA PRO A 27 9.70 -4.88 2.64
C PRO A 27 10.96 -4.93 1.75
N ARG A 28 11.54 -3.77 1.48
CA ARG A 28 12.81 -3.60 0.77
C ARG A 28 13.76 -2.76 1.59
N GLU A 29 14.95 -3.28 1.85
CA GLU A 29 15.98 -2.57 2.61
C GLU A 29 17.03 -2.00 1.66
N VAL A 30 16.59 -1.06 0.81
CA VAL A 30 17.48 -0.37 -0.15
C VAL A 30 17.79 1.04 0.37
N PRO A 31 19.07 1.41 0.56
CA PRO A 31 19.44 2.75 1.03
C PRO A 31 18.86 3.85 0.14
N GLY A 32 18.22 4.84 0.75
CA GLY A 32 17.62 5.98 0.04
C GLY A 32 16.29 5.70 -0.65
N LEU A 33 15.75 4.48 -0.58
CA LEU A 33 14.43 4.13 -1.11
C LEU A 33 13.40 3.89 0.00
N PRO A 34 12.10 3.96 -0.33
CA PRO A 34 11.05 3.58 0.61
C PRO A 34 11.17 2.11 1.03
N ARG A 35 10.97 1.84 2.33
CA ARG A 35 11.05 0.49 2.89
C ARG A 35 9.87 -0.39 2.47
N TRP A 36 8.67 0.16 2.44
CA TRP A 36 7.44 -0.63 2.31
C TRP A 36 6.82 -0.46 0.94
N TRP A 37 6.68 -1.56 0.21
CA TRP A 37 6.08 -1.60 -1.12
C TRP A 37 4.81 -2.43 -1.10
N ALA A 38 3.78 -1.96 -1.80
CA ALA A 38 2.56 -2.68 -2.08
C ALA A 38 2.33 -2.74 -3.60
N TYR A 39 1.98 -3.93 -4.08
CA TYR A 39 1.73 -4.25 -5.48
C TYR A 39 0.32 -4.79 -5.64
N ARG A 40 -0.43 -4.29 -6.60
CA ARG A 40 -1.79 -4.76 -6.84
C ARG A 40 -1.78 -6.08 -7.60
N TYR A 41 -2.64 -7.02 -7.21
CA TYR A 41 -2.80 -8.28 -7.94
C TYR A 41 -3.52 -8.09 -9.28
N GLN A 42 -4.45 -7.14 -9.32
CA GLN A 42 -5.18 -6.75 -10.52
C GLN A 42 -4.68 -5.39 -11.00
N PRO A 43 -4.38 -5.24 -12.30
CA PRO A 43 -3.96 -3.96 -12.84
C PRO A 43 -5.08 -2.91 -12.75
N VAL A 44 -4.72 -1.65 -12.54
CA VAL A 44 -5.68 -0.54 -12.59
C VAL A 44 -6.20 -0.33 -14.01
N THR A 45 -7.51 -0.09 -14.14
CA THR A 45 -8.09 0.26 -15.44
C THR A 45 -7.67 1.69 -15.84
N PRO A 46 -7.75 2.05 -17.14
CA PRO A 46 -7.45 3.41 -17.59
C PRO A 46 -8.25 4.50 -16.84
N ALA A 47 -9.52 4.23 -16.51
CA ALA A 47 -10.37 5.14 -15.74
C ALA A 47 -9.87 5.32 -14.29
N GLN A 48 -9.50 4.22 -13.63
CA GLN A 48 -8.92 4.25 -12.29
C GLN A 48 -7.58 4.99 -12.28
N HIS A 49 -6.75 4.76 -13.29
CA HIS A 49 -5.47 5.46 -13.43
C HIS A 49 -5.67 6.96 -13.64
N ALA A 50 -6.65 7.37 -14.45
CA ALA A 50 -7.01 8.79 -14.64
C ALA A 50 -7.46 9.47 -13.34
N ALA A 51 -8.10 8.72 -12.44
CA ALA A 51 -8.48 9.20 -11.10
C ALA A 51 -7.34 9.14 -10.06
N GLY A 52 -6.14 8.70 -10.46
CA GLY A 52 -4.95 8.67 -9.60
C GLY A 52 -4.68 7.33 -8.92
N ALA A 53 -5.37 6.25 -9.31
CA ALA A 53 -5.01 4.92 -8.87
C ALA A 53 -3.68 4.46 -9.50
N ARG A 54 -2.93 3.62 -8.80
CA ARG A 54 -1.60 3.12 -9.16
C ARG A 54 -1.52 1.63 -8.87
N ASP A 55 -0.76 0.90 -9.68
CA ASP A 55 -0.49 -0.53 -9.45
C ASP A 55 0.52 -0.77 -8.32
N ILE A 56 1.37 0.23 -8.05
CA ILE A 56 2.48 0.14 -7.10
C ILE A 56 2.46 1.34 -6.17
N VAL A 57 2.54 1.09 -4.87
CA VAL A 57 2.63 2.12 -3.84
C VAL A 57 3.82 1.82 -2.94
N ALA A 58 4.79 2.75 -2.88
CA ALA A 58 5.97 2.64 -2.02
C ALA A 58 6.00 3.78 -0.99
N ARG A 59 6.20 3.46 0.29
CA ARG A 59 6.23 4.43 1.39
C ARG A 59 7.30 4.10 2.43
N THR A 60 7.75 5.13 3.13
CA THR A 60 8.83 5.02 4.13
C THR A 60 8.40 4.36 5.44
N SER A 61 7.09 4.31 5.72
CA SER A 61 6.52 3.67 6.91
C SER A 61 5.22 2.94 6.58
N VAL A 62 4.89 1.91 7.38
CA VAL A 62 3.65 1.13 7.24
C VAL A 62 2.41 2.02 7.39
N HIS A 63 2.44 3.00 8.29
CA HIS A 63 1.32 3.94 8.46
C HIS A 63 1.04 4.77 7.20
N ARG A 64 2.10 5.30 6.57
CA ARG A 64 1.95 6.04 5.29
C ARG A 64 1.50 5.13 4.17
N LEU A 65 1.90 3.86 4.19
CA LEU A 65 1.42 2.86 3.25
C LEU A 65 -0.09 2.63 3.43
N ALA A 66 -0.55 2.42 4.66
CA ALA A 66 -1.97 2.23 5.00
C ALA A 66 -2.85 3.38 4.49
N GLN A 67 -2.46 4.63 4.77
CA GLN A 67 -3.18 5.82 4.28
C GLN A 67 -3.24 5.87 2.76
N ALA A 68 -2.13 5.54 2.09
CA ALA A 68 -2.08 5.54 0.63
C ALA A 68 -2.99 4.44 0.05
N LEU A 69 -3.01 3.25 0.64
CA LEU A 69 -3.88 2.14 0.21
C LEU A 69 -5.36 2.44 0.43
N GLY A 70 -5.74 3.05 1.57
CA GLY A 70 -7.11 3.50 1.80
C GLY A 70 -7.60 4.43 0.69
N ARG A 71 -6.76 5.38 0.26
CA ARG A 71 -7.09 6.27 -0.88
C ARG A 71 -7.20 5.53 -2.22
N GLN A 72 -6.35 4.53 -2.46
CA GLN A 72 -6.42 3.73 -3.69
C GLN A 72 -7.73 2.92 -3.78
N ASP A 73 -8.16 2.37 -2.64
CA ASP A 73 -9.39 1.59 -2.57
C ASP A 73 -10.63 2.49 -2.68
N GLU A 74 -10.60 3.71 -2.11
CA GLU A 74 -11.65 4.71 -2.31
C GLU A 74 -11.83 5.05 -3.81
N ILE A 75 -10.73 5.33 -4.52
CA ILE A 75 -10.77 5.59 -5.98
C ILE A 75 -11.37 4.39 -6.73
N THR A 76 -10.99 3.18 -6.34
CA THR A 76 -11.45 1.95 -7.01
C THR A 76 -12.94 1.72 -6.76
N HIS A 77 -13.40 1.97 -5.54
CA HIS A 77 -14.80 1.80 -5.16
C HIS A 77 -15.71 2.82 -5.86
N ILE A 78 -15.28 4.08 -5.98
CA ILE A 78 -16.06 5.14 -6.66
C ILE A 78 -16.23 4.85 -8.16
N ILE A 79 -15.23 4.23 -8.81
CA ILE A 79 -15.24 4.03 -10.27
C ILE A 79 -15.95 2.73 -10.69
N CYS A 80 -16.13 1.79 -9.75
CA CYS A 80 -16.87 0.55 -10.01
C CYS A 80 -18.39 0.68 -9.79
N HIS A 81 -18.86 1.81 -9.25
CA HIS A 81 -20.29 2.14 -9.03
C HIS A 81 -20.73 3.31 -9.90
#